data_AF-A0A1Y4AKZ9-F1
#
_entry.id   AF-A0A1Y4AKZ9-F1
#
_cell.length_a   1.000
_cell.length_b   1.000
_cell.length_c   1.000
_cell.angle_alpha   90.00
_cell.angle_beta   90.00
_cell.angle_gamma   90.00
#
_symmetry.space_group_name_H-M   'P 1'
#
loop_
_entity.id
_entity.type
_entity.pdbx_description
1 polymer ?
#
loop_
_entity_poly.entity_id
_entity_poly.type
_entity_poly.pdbx_seq_one_letter_code
_entity_poly.pdbx_strand_id
1 'polypeptide(L)'
;MTAAWAALLPTACSKSDSDAPRPLPAKVTIEEVTPARQAVSFTLKSEQAARVAYCCLSQGTAPDASAWTQLESPAASVTLRVEGLDAGTAYTLMARAENAKGEPCEAVSRDFETLRLPALQFGEVTATAEGAEASVTTSDALRLFWACLPADGGEPSEFTEVEAAAEMKLEIRGLAAATDYRLYAYVADAESRSELAVKPFRTADPSSVDLSASGTANCYLVSEAGVYSFAADVRGNGVSANADAESKHFDGAIQPGEGWSADWLWASAEGLVSGVSFDAASKRIRFEASAGRGNAVLALFDSEQRVVWSWHIWMTEDPSAHLIEGSSPEYLFLDRNVGATSTAVDDVASFGLFYQWGRKDPFIATSQLANPDGAAIPDGEAFQSAIEGTCVFNAAHTTGWSTLRNDDASIASGQSVDYAAAHPMTFITYGAQVASSGVGAWFNDDNVQYAELWGYDFMKRNNQKTMFDPCPPGYKVPGWYQEVMADADKTTMAAAGEHQSRTYKGGYWPAQGYRMDSGRLSNVGRYGYYWSACSYNHNYPAQNFKGYMLYWYSRAVSNNNAQNEAIGGNIRCIRE
;
A
#
# COMPACT_ATOMS: atom_id res chain seq x y z
N MET A 1 -107.32 -44.56 -5.95
CA MET A 1 -106.58 -45.70 -6.51
C MET A 1 -106.89 -45.80 -8.00
N THR A 2 -105.83 -45.95 -8.81
CA THR A 2 -105.75 -46.57 -10.16
C THR A 2 -106.60 -45.96 -11.30
N ALA A 3 -105.99 -45.26 -12.29
CA ALA A 3 -105.37 -45.78 -13.53
C ALA A 3 -106.42 -46.04 -14.64
N ALA A 4 -106.25 -45.80 -15.95
CA ALA A 4 -105.10 -45.51 -16.80
C ALA A 4 -105.58 -44.83 -18.11
N TRP A 5 -104.63 -44.24 -18.84
CA TRP A 5 -104.70 -43.72 -20.21
C TRP A 5 -104.73 -44.82 -21.29
N ALA A 6 -105.32 -44.51 -22.46
CA ALA A 6 -104.94 -45.05 -23.77
C ALA A 6 -105.41 -44.12 -24.91
N ALA A 7 -104.63 -44.10 -25.99
CA ALA A 7 -104.52 -43.06 -27.01
C ALA A 7 -105.46 -43.19 -28.23
N LEU A 8 -105.62 -42.07 -28.94
CA LEU A 8 -106.18 -41.97 -30.30
C LEU A 8 -105.23 -41.11 -31.17
N LEU A 9 -104.70 -41.72 -32.24
CA LEU A 9 -104.21 -41.05 -33.46
C LEU A 9 -105.44 -40.66 -34.34
N PRO A 10 -105.35 -39.99 -35.52
CA PRO A 10 -104.19 -39.49 -36.30
C PRO A 10 -104.40 -38.06 -36.91
N THR A 11 -103.40 -37.53 -37.62
CA THR A 11 -103.44 -37.06 -39.03
C THR A 11 -102.38 -35.99 -39.32
N ALA A 12 -101.75 -36.13 -40.49
CA ALA A 12 -100.65 -35.33 -41.00
C ALA A 12 -101.13 -34.05 -41.72
N CYS A 13 -100.29 -33.00 -41.68
CA CYS A 13 -100.36 -31.85 -42.57
C CYS A 13 -98.94 -31.45 -43.03
N SER A 14 -98.83 -31.16 -44.33
CA SER A 14 -97.64 -30.82 -45.12
C SER A 14 -96.96 -29.51 -44.71
N LYS A 15 -95.64 -29.41 -44.95
CA LYS A 15 -94.96 -28.12 -45.16
C LYS A 15 -93.88 -28.20 -46.26
N SER A 16 -93.74 -27.06 -46.91
CA SER A 16 -93.08 -26.68 -48.17
C SER A 16 -91.55 -26.73 -48.19
N ASP A 17 -90.99 -27.12 -49.33
CA ASP A 17 -89.62 -26.85 -49.74
C ASP A 17 -89.44 -25.39 -50.18
N SER A 18 -88.75 -24.58 -49.36
CA SER A 18 -87.90 -23.46 -49.81
C SER A 18 -87.18 -22.85 -48.59
N ASP A 19 -86.00 -23.36 -48.25
CA ASP A 19 -85.00 -22.58 -47.51
C ASP A 19 -83.63 -23.10 -47.93
N ALA A 20 -82.84 -22.25 -48.59
CA ALA A 20 -81.41 -22.54 -48.76
C ALA A 20 -80.81 -22.78 -47.36
N PRO A 21 -79.92 -23.79 -47.18
CA PRO A 21 -79.39 -24.10 -45.87
C PRO A 21 -78.79 -22.82 -45.25
N ARG A 22 -79.21 -22.49 -44.01
CA ARG A 22 -78.61 -21.38 -43.27
C ARG A 22 -77.09 -21.58 -43.27
N PRO A 23 -76.29 -20.56 -43.64
CA PRO A 23 -74.85 -20.68 -43.57
C PRO A 23 -74.48 -21.00 -42.14
N LEU A 24 -73.60 -21.98 -41.97
CA LEU A 24 -73.12 -22.34 -40.64
C LEU A 24 -72.29 -21.18 -40.07
N PRO A 25 -72.36 -20.91 -38.76
CA PRO A 25 -71.62 -19.82 -38.14
C PRO A 25 -70.12 -20.09 -38.23
N ALA A 26 -69.35 -19.07 -38.59
CA ALA A 26 -67.89 -19.16 -38.53
C ALA A 26 -67.44 -19.42 -37.08
N LYS A 27 -66.34 -20.16 -36.92
CA LYS A 27 -65.69 -20.37 -35.62
C LYS A 27 -64.23 -20.04 -35.72
N VAL A 28 -63.66 -19.52 -34.63
CA VAL A 28 -62.22 -19.35 -34.47
C VAL A 28 -61.79 -19.71 -33.06
N THR A 29 -60.65 -20.36 -32.92
CA THR A 29 -59.97 -20.61 -31.64
C THR A 29 -58.53 -20.11 -31.69
N ILE A 30 -58.00 -19.71 -30.53
CA ILE A 30 -56.59 -19.35 -30.34
C ILE A 30 -55.94 -20.51 -29.60
N GLU A 31 -54.94 -21.13 -30.22
CA GLU A 31 -54.22 -22.30 -29.71
C GLU A 31 -52.70 -22.05 -29.74
N GLU A 32 -51.93 -22.89 -29.05
CA GLU A 32 -50.45 -22.89 -29.10
C GLU A 32 -49.78 -21.54 -28.79
N VAL A 33 -50.38 -20.75 -27.90
CA VAL A 33 -49.82 -19.45 -27.47
C VAL A 33 -48.49 -19.67 -26.76
N THR A 34 -47.42 -19.21 -27.39
CA THR A 34 -46.04 -19.33 -26.95
C THR A 34 -45.44 -17.92 -26.86
N PRO A 35 -45.45 -17.31 -25.65
CA PRO A 35 -44.83 -16.00 -25.43
C PRO A 35 -43.31 -16.04 -25.59
N ALA A 36 -42.76 -14.98 -26.16
CA ALA A 36 -41.33 -14.65 -26.14
C ALA A 36 -41.13 -13.32 -25.38
N ARG A 37 -39.89 -12.84 -25.26
CA ARG A 37 -39.60 -11.61 -24.50
C ARG A 37 -40.25 -10.37 -25.12
N GLN A 38 -40.23 -10.24 -26.44
CA GLN A 38 -40.81 -9.07 -27.14
C GLN A 38 -41.79 -9.48 -28.24
N ALA A 39 -42.33 -10.69 -28.12
CA ALA A 39 -43.21 -11.25 -29.14
C ALA A 39 -44.13 -12.32 -28.55
N VAL A 40 -45.11 -12.75 -29.35
CA VAL A 40 -45.90 -13.95 -29.09
C VAL A 40 -46.14 -14.70 -30.39
N SER A 41 -45.97 -16.01 -30.36
CA SER A 41 -46.40 -16.91 -31.46
C SER A 41 -47.67 -17.64 -31.04
N PHE A 42 -48.64 -17.78 -31.94
CA PHE A 42 -49.90 -18.47 -31.66
C PHE A 42 -50.51 -19.02 -32.95
N THR A 43 -51.38 -20.01 -32.82
CA THR A 43 -52.08 -20.65 -33.94
C THR A 43 -53.56 -20.28 -33.89
N LEU A 44 -54.08 -19.69 -34.97
CA LEU A 44 -55.52 -19.53 -35.17
C LEU A 44 -56.04 -20.75 -35.93
N LYS A 45 -57.06 -21.40 -35.38
CA LYS A 45 -57.85 -22.40 -36.11
C LYS A 45 -59.22 -21.84 -36.41
N SER A 46 -59.65 -21.96 -37.67
CA SER A 46 -60.94 -21.44 -38.09
C SER A 46 -61.73 -22.43 -38.94
N GLU A 47 -63.03 -22.49 -38.69
CA GLU A 47 -63.98 -23.31 -39.45
C GLU A 47 -65.01 -22.38 -40.10
N GLN A 48 -65.27 -22.60 -41.39
CA GLN A 48 -66.32 -21.88 -42.14
C GLN A 48 -66.17 -20.35 -42.11
N ALA A 49 -64.95 -19.87 -41.89
CA ALA A 49 -64.58 -18.46 -41.88
C ALA A 49 -64.10 -18.02 -43.27
N ALA A 50 -64.70 -16.96 -43.80
CA ALA A 50 -64.20 -16.25 -44.98
C ALA A 50 -63.14 -15.22 -44.61
N ARG A 51 -63.24 -14.64 -43.41
CA ARG A 51 -62.29 -13.68 -42.85
C ARG A 51 -62.03 -13.99 -41.39
N VAL A 52 -60.78 -13.83 -40.96
CA VAL A 52 -60.40 -13.84 -39.55
C VAL A 52 -59.64 -12.55 -39.26
N ALA A 53 -59.98 -11.88 -38.17
CA ALA A 53 -59.24 -10.73 -37.68
C ALA A 53 -58.68 -11.04 -36.30
N TYR A 54 -57.47 -10.58 -36.02
CA TYR A 54 -56.84 -10.72 -34.70
C TYR A 54 -56.19 -9.40 -34.26
N CYS A 55 -56.03 -9.24 -32.96
CA CYS A 55 -55.25 -8.16 -32.36
C CYS A 55 -54.56 -8.64 -31.08
N CYS A 56 -53.47 -7.97 -30.71
CA CYS A 56 -52.74 -8.19 -29.46
C CYS A 56 -52.61 -6.85 -28.74
N LEU A 57 -53.16 -6.73 -27.54
CA LEU A 57 -53.22 -5.48 -26.79
C LEU A 57 -52.85 -5.71 -25.34
N SER A 58 -52.34 -4.68 -24.65
CA SER A 58 -52.07 -4.77 -23.21
C SER A 58 -53.34 -5.19 -22.47
N GLN A 59 -53.20 -6.10 -21.50
CA GLN A 59 -54.34 -6.69 -20.81
C GLN A 59 -55.27 -5.62 -20.23
N GLY A 60 -56.58 -5.76 -20.47
CA GLY A 60 -57.60 -4.78 -20.05
C GLY A 60 -57.85 -3.63 -21.03
N THR A 61 -57.11 -3.55 -22.14
CA THR A 61 -57.36 -2.57 -23.20
C THR A 61 -58.43 -3.06 -24.18
N ALA A 62 -59.45 -2.24 -24.43
CA ALA A 62 -60.47 -2.56 -25.43
C ALA A 62 -59.95 -2.28 -26.86
N PRO A 63 -60.18 -3.17 -27.83
CA PRO A 63 -59.71 -2.98 -29.20
C PRO A 63 -60.53 -1.91 -29.92
N ASP A 64 -59.85 -0.95 -30.55
CA ASP A 64 -60.47 -0.06 -31.53
C ASP A 64 -60.48 -0.68 -32.94
N ALA A 65 -61.08 0.02 -33.92
CA ALA A 65 -61.18 -0.48 -35.29
C ALA A 65 -59.82 -0.64 -36.00
N SER A 66 -58.79 0.09 -35.57
CA SER A 66 -57.44 0.07 -36.16
C SER A 66 -56.53 -1.01 -35.56
N ALA A 67 -56.86 -1.52 -34.37
CA ALA A 67 -56.11 -2.57 -33.69
C ALA A 67 -56.16 -3.94 -34.39
N TRP A 68 -57.14 -4.16 -35.28
CA TRP A 68 -57.39 -5.46 -35.91
C TRP A 68 -56.58 -5.65 -37.19
N THR A 69 -55.76 -6.69 -37.21
CA THR A 69 -55.13 -7.21 -38.43
C THR A 69 -56.07 -8.24 -39.07
N GLN A 70 -56.39 -8.05 -40.36
CA GLN A 70 -57.30 -8.94 -41.11
C GLN A 70 -56.53 -9.97 -41.94
N LEU A 71 -57.04 -11.20 -41.93
CA LEU A 71 -56.62 -12.33 -42.77
C LEU A 71 -57.78 -12.71 -43.68
N GLU A 72 -57.59 -12.51 -44.99
CA GLU A 72 -58.57 -12.87 -46.02
C GLU A 72 -58.38 -14.33 -46.44
N SER A 73 -59.47 -15.10 -46.48
CA SER A 73 -59.46 -16.53 -46.83
C SER A 73 -58.38 -17.35 -46.10
N PRO A 74 -58.34 -17.32 -44.75
CA PRO A 74 -57.29 -17.99 -44.00
C PRO A 74 -57.35 -19.50 -44.19
N ALA A 75 -56.18 -20.14 -44.16
CA ALA A 75 -56.12 -21.60 -44.04
C ALA A 75 -56.85 -22.04 -42.76
N ALA A 76 -57.34 -23.29 -42.74
CA ALA A 76 -58.05 -23.85 -41.58
C ALA A 76 -57.24 -23.77 -40.27
N SER A 77 -55.91 -23.71 -40.38
CA SER A 77 -54.97 -23.44 -39.29
C SER A 77 -53.83 -22.55 -39.81
N VAL A 78 -53.52 -21.48 -39.08
CA VAL A 78 -52.43 -20.54 -39.41
C VAL A 78 -51.66 -20.16 -38.16
N THR A 79 -50.34 -20.27 -38.20
CA THR A 79 -49.44 -19.81 -37.13
C THR A 79 -48.99 -18.39 -37.44
N LEU A 80 -49.11 -17.52 -36.44
CA LEU A 80 -48.84 -16.09 -36.52
C LEU A 80 -47.86 -15.68 -35.43
N ARG A 81 -47.15 -14.59 -35.66
CA ARG A 81 -46.23 -13.98 -34.69
C ARG A 81 -46.47 -12.48 -34.62
N VAL A 82 -46.64 -11.96 -33.41
CA VAL A 82 -46.71 -10.51 -33.14
C VAL A 82 -45.41 -10.11 -32.47
N GLU A 83 -44.73 -9.12 -33.05
CA GLU A 83 -43.44 -8.57 -32.59
C GLU A 83 -43.63 -7.21 -31.93
N GLY A 84 -42.61 -6.70 -31.25
CA GLY A 84 -42.58 -5.34 -30.68
C GLY A 84 -43.38 -5.18 -29.39
N LEU A 85 -43.57 -6.27 -28.64
CA LEU A 85 -44.18 -6.25 -27.31
C LEU A 85 -43.12 -5.89 -26.24
N ASP A 86 -43.58 -5.33 -25.13
CA ASP A 86 -42.74 -5.07 -23.96
C ASP A 86 -42.53 -6.36 -23.17
N ALA A 87 -41.31 -6.60 -22.70
CA ALA A 87 -40.95 -7.77 -21.91
C ALA A 87 -41.56 -7.75 -20.50
N GLY A 88 -41.89 -8.92 -19.94
CA GLY A 88 -42.50 -9.05 -18.62
C GLY A 88 -43.85 -8.33 -18.48
N THR A 89 -44.60 -8.19 -19.58
CA THR A 89 -45.84 -7.42 -19.64
C THR A 89 -47.00 -8.33 -20.02
N ALA A 90 -48.16 -8.13 -19.37
CA ALA A 90 -49.37 -8.89 -19.64
C ALA A 90 -50.15 -8.34 -20.86
N TYR A 91 -50.53 -9.23 -21.76
CA TYR A 91 -51.26 -8.94 -22.99
C TYR A 91 -52.46 -9.88 -23.16
N THR A 92 -53.42 -9.45 -23.97
CA THR A 92 -54.58 -10.24 -24.40
C THR A 92 -54.55 -10.38 -25.93
N LEU A 93 -54.49 -11.62 -26.42
CA LEU A 93 -54.78 -11.95 -27.82
C LEU A 93 -56.30 -12.03 -27.99
N MET A 94 -56.83 -11.39 -29.02
CA MET A 94 -58.24 -11.50 -29.39
C MET A 94 -58.36 -11.90 -30.86
N ALA A 95 -59.32 -12.78 -31.17
CA ALA A 95 -59.62 -13.19 -32.54
C ALA A 95 -61.13 -13.22 -32.78
N ARG A 96 -61.56 -12.84 -33.99
CA ARG A 96 -62.95 -12.95 -34.46
C ARG A 96 -62.97 -13.40 -35.91
N ALA A 97 -64.02 -14.12 -36.30
CA ALA A 97 -64.20 -14.63 -37.65
C ALA A 97 -65.55 -14.18 -38.23
N GLU A 98 -65.60 -14.04 -39.54
CA GLU A 98 -66.84 -13.78 -40.30
C GLU A 98 -67.05 -14.90 -41.33
N ASN A 99 -68.28 -15.37 -41.48
CA ASN A 99 -68.62 -16.34 -42.51
C ASN A 99 -68.72 -15.67 -43.91
N ALA A 100 -68.97 -16.45 -44.96
CA ALA A 100 -69.05 -15.95 -46.33
C ALA A 100 -70.18 -14.91 -46.59
N LYS A 101 -71.12 -14.74 -45.66
CA LYS A 101 -72.16 -13.69 -45.71
C LYS A 101 -71.84 -12.45 -44.87
N GLY A 102 -70.67 -12.42 -44.22
CA GLY A 102 -70.26 -11.34 -43.32
C GLY A 102 -70.89 -11.40 -41.94
N GLU A 103 -71.45 -12.55 -41.52
CA GLU A 103 -71.98 -12.71 -40.17
C GLU A 103 -70.82 -13.03 -39.19
N PRO A 104 -70.62 -12.23 -38.14
CA PRO A 104 -69.51 -12.41 -37.20
C PRO A 104 -69.78 -13.50 -36.17
N CYS A 105 -68.71 -14.18 -35.73
CA CYS A 105 -68.73 -15.02 -34.54
C CYS A 105 -68.45 -14.19 -33.27
N GLU A 106 -68.73 -14.76 -32.10
CA GLU A 106 -68.27 -14.19 -30.83
C GLU A 106 -66.73 -14.16 -30.82
N ALA A 107 -66.15 -13.04 -30.35
CA ALA A 107 -64.71 -12.92 -30.26
C ALA A 107 -64.18 -13.84 -29.16
N VAL A 108 -63.08 -14.55 -29.44
CA VAL A 108 -62.35 -15.34 -28.45
C VAL A 108 -61.14 -14.55 -27.98
N SER A 109 -60.78 -14.70 -26.71
CA SER A 109 -59.59 -14.07 -26.13
C SER A 109 -58.72 -15.05 -25.37
N ARG A 110 -57.42 -14.75 -25.30
CA ARG A 110 -56.42 -15.52 -24.57
C ARG A 110 -55.38 -14.58 -23.97
N ASP A 111 -55.29 -14.59 -22.65
CA ASP A 111 -54.29 -13.81 -21.91
C ASP A 111 -52.94 -14.54 -21.88
N PHE A 112 -51.86 -13.77 -21.92
CA PHE A 112 -50.50 -14.25 -21.77
C PHE A 112 -49.59 -13.14 -21.21
N GLU A 113 -48.42 -13.51 -20.68
CA GLU A 113 -47.38 -12.58 -20.26
C GLU A 113 -46.13 -12.85 -21.09
N THR A 114 -45.51 -11.79 -21.63
CA THR A 114 -44.20 -11.91 -22.28
C THR A 114 -43.14 -12.30 -21.25
N LEU A 115 -42.11 -13.02 -21.68
CA LEU A 115 -41.00 -13.35 -20.81
C LEU A 115 -40.27 -12.05 -20.38
N ARG A 116 -39.71 -11.99 -19.16
CA ARG A 116 -38.91 -10.85 -18.67
C ARG A 116 -37.64 -10.68 -19.50
N LEU A 117 -36.75 -9.72 -19.24
CA LEU A 117 -35.39 -9.66 -19.81
C LEU A 117 -34.36 -10.20 -18.81
N PRO A 118 -33.23 -10.79 -19.27
CA PRO A 118 -32.17 -11.19 -18.36
C PRO A 118 -31.65 -9.97 -17.62
N ALA A 119 -31.47 -10.07 -16.31
CA ALA A 119 -31.00 -8.96 -15.49
C ALA A 119 -29.84 -9.38 -14.58
N LEU A 120 -28.93 -8.44 -14.34
CA LEU A 120 -27.76 -8.60 -13.48
C LEU A 120 -27.64 -7.38 -12.56
N GLN A 121 -27.29 -7.61 -11.31
CA GLN A 121 -26.92 -6.58 -10.36
C GLN A 121 -25.62 -6.94 -9.63
N PHE A 122 -24.69 -5.99 -9.56
CA PHE A 122 -23.48 -6.12 -8.73
C PHE A 122 -23.78 -5.78 -7.28
N GLY A 123 -23.36 -6.65 -6.38
CA GLY A 123 -23.32 -6.41 -4.94
C GLY A 123 -22.01 -5.78 -4.48
N GLU A 124 -21.54 -6.23 -3.31
CA GLU A 124 -20.26 -5.85 -2.72
C GLU A 124 -19.08 -6.45 -3.51
N VAL A 125 -17.99 -5.69 -3.59
CA VAL A 125 -16.70 -6.14 -4.09
C VAL A 125 -15.68 -5.99 -2.97
N THR A 126 -15.12 -7.11 -2.53
CA THR A 126 -14.04 -7.14 -1.55
C THR A 126 -12.74 -7.42 -2.28
N ALA A 127 -11.78 -6.48 -2.20
CA ALA A 127 -10.52 -6.60 -2.91
C ALA A 127 -9.37 -6.93 -1.95
N THR A 128 -8.43 -7.73 -2.46
CA THR A 128 -7.13 -8.02 -1.84
C THR A 128 -6.03 -7.41 -2.72
N ALA A 129 -4.76 -7.60 -2.36
CA ALA A 129 -3.65 -7.17 -3.20
C ALA A 129 -3.54 -7.94 -4.53
N GLU A 130 -4.02 -9.20 -4.57
CA GLU A 130 -3.78 -10.11 -5.70
C GLU A 130 -5.06 -10.46 -6.47
N GLY A 131 -6.20 -9.88 -6.07
CA GLY A 131 -7.50 -10.29 -6.58
C GLY A 131 -8.67 -9.58 -5.93
N ALA A 132 -9.87 -9.99 -6.30
CA ALA A 132 -11.11 -9.51 -5.70
C ALA A 132 -12.19 -10.60 -5.73
N GLU A 133 -13.15 -10.50 -4.81
CA GLU A 133 -14.39 -11.26 -4.84
C GLU A 133 -15.55 -10.28 -5.05
N ALA A 134 -16.39 -10.54 -6.06
CA ALA A 134 -17.57 -9.73 -6.34
C ALA A 134 -18.85 -10.55 -6.24
N SER A 135 -19.82 -10.08 -5.47
CA SER A 135 -21.14 -10.71 -5.43
C SER A 135 -22.00 -10.21 -6.59
N VAL A 136 -22.73 -11.12 -7.25
CA VAL A 136 -23.68 -10.78 -8.32
C VAL A 136 -25.01 -11.52 -8.12
N THR A 137 -26.11 -10.81 -8.39
CA THR A 137 -27.46 -11.39 -8.42
C THR A 137 -27.95 -11.39 -9.86
N THR A 138 -28.51 -12.52 -10.32
CA THR A 138 -29.02 -12.69 -11.68
C THR A 138 -30.48 -13.13 -11.69
N SER A 139 -31.21 -12.75 -12.74
CA SER A 139 -32.57 -13.24 -12.98
C SER A 139 -32.82 -13.49 -14.46
N ASP A 140 -33.69 -14.46 -14.76
CA ASP A 140 -34.17 -14.77 -16.11
C ASP A 140 -33.03 -15.02 -17.13
N ALA A 141 -31.93 -15.65 -16.68
CA ALA A 141 -30.70 -15.88 -17.44
C ALA A 141 -30.25 -17.35 -17.40
N LEU A 142 -29.51 -17.77 -18.44
CA LEU A 142 -28.88 -19.10 -18.51
C LEU A 142 -27.36 -19.04 -18.31
N ARG A 143 -26.74 -17.96 -18.80
CA ARG A 143 -25.29 -17.75 -18.77
C ARG A 143 -24.94 -16.39 -18.21
N LEU A 144 -23.82 -16.31 -17.49
CA LEU A 144 -23.20 -15.08 -17.04
C LEU A 144 -21.81 -14.96 -17.69
N PHE A 145 -21.53 -13.77 -18.22
CA PHE A 145 -20.28 -13.42 -18.90
C PHE A 145 -19.62 -12.30 -18.12
N TRP A 146 -18.35 -12.45 -17.76
CA TRP A 146 -17.64 -11.41 -17.01
C TRP A 146 -16.18 -11.27 -17.44
N ALA A 147 -15.63 -10.07 -17.28
CA ALA A 147 -14.24 -9.73 -17.57
C ALA A 147 -13.74 -8.65 -16.61
N CYS A 148 -12.45 -8.66 -16.27
CA CYS A 148 -11.84 -7.63 -15.42
C CYS A 148 -10.63 -7.04 -16.13
N LEU A 149 -10.59 -5.70 -16.22
CA LEU A 149 -9.51 -4.96 -16.86
C LEU A 149 -9.05 -3.80 -15.98
N PRO A 150 -7.78 -3.38 -16.07
CA PRO A 150 -7.32 -2.12 -15.49
C PRO A 150 -8.22 -0.95 -15.91
N ALA A 151 -8.34 0.08 -15.07
CA ALA A 151 -9.24 1.22 -15.31
C ALA A 151 -8.90 2.04 -16.58
N ASP A 152 -7.72 1.86 -17.16
CA ASP A 152 -7.29 2.44 -18.44
C ASP A 152 -7.40 1.47 -19.63
N GLY A 153 -7.80 0.22 -19.40
CA GLY A 153 -7.79 -0.88 -20.38
C GLY A 153 -8.90 -0.89 -21.44
N GLY A 154 -9.76 0.14 -21.52
CA GLY A 154 -10.87 0.18 -22.47
C GLY A 154 -12.01 -0.81 -22.17
N GLU A 155 -12.71 -1.28 -23.20
CA GLU A 155 -13.75 -2.31 -23.08
C GLU A 155 -13.19 -3.72 -23.41
N PRO A 156 -13.64 -4.77 -22.71
CA PRO A 156 -13.17 -6.14 -22.94
C PRO A 156 -13.65 -6.71 -24.28
N SER A 157 -12.74 -7.41 -24.96
CA SER A 157 -13.03 -8.18 -26.18
C SER A 157 -13.36 -9.65 -25.91
N GLU A 158 -12.96 -10.17 -24.76
CA GLU A 158 -13.18 -11.55 -24.32
C GLU A 158 -13.81 -11.57 -22.92
N PHE A 159 -14.68 -12.55 -22.69
CA PHE A 159 -15.38 -12.75 -21.41
C PHE A 159 -15.27 -14.20 -20.95
N THR A 160 -15.14 -14.38 -19.64
CA THR A 160 -15.29 -15.67 -18.97
C THR A 160 -16.77 -16.01 -18.90
N GLU A 161 -17.15 -17.17 -19.43
CA GLU A 161 -18.53 -17.68 -19.44
C GLU A 161 -18.74 -18.71 -18.32
N VAL A 162 -19.84 -18.57 -17.58
CA VAL A 162 -20.29 -19.52 -16.56
C VAL A 162 -21.81 -19.70 -16.62
N GLU A 163 -22.33 -20.78 -16.04
CA GLU A 163 -23.78 -20.94 -15.85
C GLU A 163 -24.31 -19.92 -14.84
N ALA A 164 -25.44 -19.29 -15.17
CA ALA A 164 -26.06 -18.31 -14.30
C ALA A 164 -26.81 -18.99 -13.14
N ALA A 165 -26.59 -18.48 -11.92
CA ALA A 165 -27.39 -18.81 -10.75
C ALA A 165 -27.92 -17.52 -10.11
N ALA A 166 -29.00 -17.63 -9.32
CA ALA A 166 -29.68 -16.48 -8.73
C ALA A 166 -28.73 -15.57 -7.92
N GLU A 167 -27.79 -16.17 -7.19
CA GLU A 167 -26.70 -15.48 -6.50
C GLU A 167 -25.39 -16.19 -6.82
N MET A 168 -24.34 -15.41 -7.12
CA MET A 168 -23.02 -15.94 -7.44
C MET A 168 -21.92 -15.05 -6.84
N LYS A 169 -20.75 -15.65 -6.64
CA LYS A 169 -19.51 -14.94 -6.30
C LYS A 169 -18.51 -15.13 -7.42
N LEU A 170 -17.98 -14.03 -7.93
CA LEU A 170 -16.96 -13.99 -8.96
C LEU A 170 -15.60 -13.84 -8.29
N GLU A 171 -14.74 -14.85 -8.42
CA GLU A 171 -13.36 -14.79 -7.94
C GLU A 171 -12.45 -14.29 -9.06
N ILE A 172 -11.90 -13.09 -8.89
CA ILE A 172 -10.91 -12.50 -9.79
C ILE A 172 -9.53 -12.66 -9.14
N ARG A 173 -8.59 -13.28 -9.86
CA ARG A 173 -7.24 -13.57 -9.37
C ARG A 173 -6.20 -13.02 -10.33
N GLY A 174 -4.96 -12.85 -9.86
CA GLY A 174 -3.84 -12.38 -10.68
C GLY A 174 -3.91 -10.90 -11.01
N LEU A 175 -4.56 -10.11 -10.15
CA LEU A 175 -4.58 -8.65 -10.28
C LEU A 175 -3.30 -8.05 -9.70
N ALA A 176 -2.85 -6.94 -10.27
CA ALA A 176 -1.79 -6.14 -9.70
C ALA A 176 -2.34 -5.37 -8.49
N ALA A 177 -1.57 -5.31 -7.42
CA ALA A 177 -1.94 -4.59 -6.20
C ALA A 177 -2.01 -3.08 -6.43
N ALA A 178 -2.68 -2.37 -5.50
CA ALA A 178 -2.83 -0.91 -5.53
C ALA A 178 -3.30 -0.33 -6.89
N THR A 179 -3.99 -1.12 -7.71
CA THR A 179 -4.37 -0.78 -9.08
C THR A 179 -5.89 -0.65 -9.18
N ASP A 180 -6.35 0.36 -9.92
CA ASP A 180 -7.78 0.56 -10.19
C ASP A 180 -8.22 -0.37 -11.33
N TYR A 181 -9.33 -1.07 -11.13
CA TYR A 181 -9.91 -2.03 -12.06
C TYR A 181 -11.38 -1.73 -12.34
N ARG A 182 -11.87 -2.25 -13.47
CA ARG A 182 -13.30 -2.34 -13.80
C ARG A 182 -13.68 -3.80 -14.03
N LEU A 183 -14.71 -4.23 -13.32
CA LEU A 183 -15.37 -5.53 -13.52
C LEU A 183 -16.58 -5.33 -14.43
N TYR A 184 -16.54 -5.96 -15.60
CA TYR A 184 -17.60 -5.95 -16.59
C TYR A 184 -18.39 -7.26 -16.48
N ALA A 185 -19.72 -7.20 -16.49
CA ALA A 185 -20.52 -8.40 -16.58
C ALA A 185 -21.85 -8.16 -17.31
N TYR A 186 -22.32 -9.19 -18.01
CA TYR A 186 -23.69 -9.26 -18.53
C TYR A 186 -24.21 -10.69 -18.40
N VAL A 187 -25.53 -10.85 -18.41
CA VAL A 187 -26.17 -12.16 -18.47
C VAL A 187 -26.92 -12.34 -19.78
N ALA A 188 -27.04 -13.58 -20.23
CA ALA A 188 -27.78 -13.91 -21.44
C ALA A 188 -28.60 -15.19 -21.27
N ASP A 189 -29.64 -15.29 -22.08
CA ASP A 189 -30.34 -16.54 -22.36
C ASP A 189 -30.12 -16.94 -23.83
N ALA A 190 -30.98 -17.80 -24.38
CA ALA A 190 -30.87 -18.24 -25.76
C ALA A 190 -31.20 -17.15 -26.80
N GLU A 191 -31.96 -16.11 -26.43
CA GLU A 191 -32.56 -15.17 -27.38
C GLU A 191 -32.12 -13.71 -27.14
N SER A 192 -31.56 -13.39 -25.98
CA SER A 192 -31.34 -12.02 -25.51
C SER A 192 -30.21 -11.93 -24.47
N ARG A 193 -29.75 -10.70 -24.22
CA ARG A 193 -28.79 -10.40 -23.14
C ARG A 193 -29.16 -9.12 -22.41
N SER A 194 -28.69 -8.99 -21.18
CA SER A 194 -28.73 -7.73 -20.42
C SER A 194 -27.79 -6.68 -21.02
N GLU A 195 -27.94 -5.43 -20.57
CA GLU A 195 -26.88 -4.42 -20.75
C GLU A 195 -25.59 -4.84 -20.04
N LEU A 196 -24.47 -4.29 -20.52
CA LEU A 196 -23.15 -4.51 -19.92
C LEU A 196 -23.03 -3.68 -18.65
N ALA A 197 -23.07 -4.34 -17.49
CA ALA A 197 -22.85 -3.70 -16.21
C ALA A 197 -21.35 -3.52 -15.94
N VAL A 198 -20.98 -2.42 -15.29
CA VAL A 198 -19.58 -2.11 -14.93
C VAL A 198 -19.48 -1.73 -13.46
N LYS A 199 -18.58 -2.37 -12.72
CA LYS A 199 -18.30 -2.10 -11.30
C LYS A 199 -16.82 -1.73 -11.12
N PRO A 200 -16.49 -0.47 -10.78
CA PRO A 200 -15.12 -0.10 -10.46
C PRO A 200 -14.74 -0.59 -9.06
N PHE A 201 -13.48 -0.97 -8.88
CA PHE A 201 -12.88 -1.26 -7.58
C PHE A 201 -11.35 -1.04 -7.64
N ARG A 202 -10.69 -0.97 -6.48
CA ARG A 202 -9.23 -0.89 -6.37
C ARG A 202 -8.73 -2.07 -5.54
N THR A 203 -7.71 -2.77 -6.03
CA THR A 203 -7.01 -3.79 -5.22
C THR A 203 -6.29 -3.15 -4.05
N ALA A 204 -6.20 -3.85 -2.93
CA ALA A 204 -5.44 -3.39 -1.76
C ALA A 204 -3.94 -3.25 -2.09
N ASP A 205 -3.19 -2.56 -1.23
CA ASP A 205 -1.72 -2.62 -1.29
C ASP A 205 -1.21 -4.04 -0.97
N PRO A 206 -0.05 -4.44 -1.53
CA PRO A 206 0.62 -5.68 -1.15
C PRO A 206 0.78 -5.80 0.36
N SER A 207 0.58 -7.01 0.88
CA SER A 207 0.91 -7.32 2.27
C SER A 207 2.36 -6.90 2.55
N SER A 208 2.56 -6.13 3.61
CA SER A 208 3.87 -5.63 4.01
C SER A 208 4.18 -6.03 5.44
N VAL A 209 5.46 -6.23 5.75
CA VAL A 209 5.93 -6.41 7.12
C VAL A 209 6.04 -5.04 7.79
N ASP A 210 5.35 -4.86 8.92
CA ASP A 210 5.41 -3.63 9.70
C ASP A 210 6.69 -3.58 10.55
N LEU A 211 7.66 -2.78 10.13
CA LEU A 211 8.93 -2.57 10.83
C LEU A 211 8.77 -1.76 12.13
N SER A 212 7.67 -1.01 12.26
CA SER A 212 7.33 -0.23 13.46
C SER A 212 6.48 -1.00 14.47
N ALA A 213 6.17 -2.28 14.22
CA ALA A 213 5.31 -3.08 15.10
C ALA A 213 5.86 -3.24 16.53
N SER A 214 7.20 -3.25 16.68
CA SER A 214 7.88 -3.31 17.99
C SER A 214 8.25 -1.93 18.55
N GLY A 215 7.79 -0.85 17.91
CA GLY A 215 8.10 0.53 18.27
C GLY A 215 8.64 1.33 17.09
N THR A 216 8.52 2.66 17.16
CA THR A 216 9.09 3.56 16.15
C THR A 216 10.54 3.92 16.49
N ALA A 217 11.38 4.12 15.48
CA ALA A 217 12.80 4.43 15.63
C ALA A 217 13.32 5.16 14.38
N ASN A 218 14.58 5.61 14.40
CA ASN A 218 15.23 6.17 13.22
C ASN A 218 15.95 5.13 12.36
N CYS A 219 16.11 3.90 12.85
CA CYS A 219 16.70 2.79 12.13
C CYS A 219 15.74 1.60 12.16
N TYR A 220 15.58 0.89 11.05
CA TYR A 220 14.84 -0.37 10.99
C TYR A 220 15.67 -1.49 10.36
N LEU A 221 15.53 -2.69 10.90
CA LEU A 221 16.24 -3.88 10.44
C LEU A 221 15.43 -4.61 9.38
N VAL A 222 16.09 -5.00 8.30
CA VAL A 222 15.53 -5.85 7.24
C VAL A 222 16.47 -7.01 6.98
N SER A 223 16.02 -8.23 7.28
CA SER A 223 16.84 -9.44 7.17
C SER A 223 16.61 -10.25 5.90
N GLU A 224 15.50 -10.00 5.19
CA GLU A 224 15.08 -10.77 4.03
C GLU A 224 14.50 -9.84 2.94
N ALA A 225 14.40 -10.35 1.72
CA ALA A 225 13.72 -9.64 0.65
C ALA A 225 12.21 -9.61 0.91
N GLY A 226 11.55 -8.52 0.55
CA GLY A 226 10.11 -8.41 0.71
C GLY A 226 9.58 -6.99 0.65
N VAL A 227 8.29 -6.87 0.92
CA VAL A 227 7.61 -5.57 1.05
C VAL A 227 7.55 -5.21 2.53
N TYR A 228 7.98 -3.99 2.86
CA TYR A 228 8.02 -3.48 4.22
C TYR A 228 7.26 -2.17 4.33
N SER A 229 6.79 -1.86 5.53
CA SER A 229 6.25 -0.54 5.87
C SER A 229 6.60 -0.12 7.29
N PHE A 230 6.59 1.18 7.57
CA PHE A 230 6.70 1.74 8.92
C PHE A 230 5.87 3.01 9.07
N ALA A 231 5.47 3.31 10.30
CA ALA A 231 4.78 4.55 10.65
C ALA A 231 5.67 5.77 10.37
N ALA A 232 5.16 6.73 9.61
CA ALA A 232 5.86 7.97 9.26
C ALA A 232 5.23 9.21 9.91
N ASP A 233 4.28 9.01 10.83
CA ASP A 233 3.68 10.05 11.66
C ASP A 233 4.38 10.23 13.02
N VAL A 234 5.54 9.59 13.23
CA VAL A 234 6.35 9.70 14.45
C VAL A 234 7.83 9.89 14.10
N ARG A 235 8.48 10.89 14.69
CA ARG A 235 9.94 11.10 14.59
C ARG A 235 10.67 10.17 15.55
N GLY A 236 11.54 9.30 15.03
CA GLY A 236 12.25 8.32 15.85
C GLY A 236 11.28 7.53 16.74
N ASN A 237 11.51 7.51 18.05
CA ASN A 237 10.57 6.89 19.01
C ASN A 237 9.53 7.87 19.60
N GLY A 238 9.46 9.11 19.11
CA GLY A 238 8.54 10.15 19.56
C GLY A 238 8.89 10.78 20.93
N VAL A 239 9.96 10.34 21.58
CA VAL A 239 10.37 10.85 22.90
C VAL A 239 11.27 12.07 22.75
N SER A 240 10.96 13.14 23.47
CA SER A 240 11.79 14.36 23.49
C SER A 240 13.15 14.11 24.14
N ALA A 241 14.15 14.84 23.66
CA ALA A 241 15.51 14.79 24.19
C ALA A 241 15.60 15.26 25.65
N ASN A 242 14.84 16.31 26.02
CA ASN A 242 14.96 16.96 27.32
C ASN A 242 13.62 16.92 28.08
N ALA A 243 13.67 16.82 29.41
CA ALA A 243 12.49 16.88 30.30
C ALA A 243 11.97 18.31 30.53
N ASP A 244 12.74 19.32 30.12
CA ASP A 244 12.49 20.73 30.37
C ASP A 244 12.09 21.45 29.07
N ALA A 245 11.28 22.50 29.20
CA ALA A 245 10.52 23.17 28.12
C ALA A 245 11.35 23.90 27.03
N GLU A 246 12.63 23.59 26.87
CA GLU A 246 13.57 24.22 25.93
C GLU A 246 14.13 23.26 24.86
N SER A 247 13.58 22.05 24.68
CA SER A 247 13.85 21.21 23.48
C SER A 247 12.82 21.41 22.35
N LYS A 248 12.37 22.65 22.11
CA LYS A 248 11.24 23.02 21.21
C LYS A 248 11.48 22.87 19.70
N HIS A 249 12.43 22.05 19.25
CA HIS A 249 12.71 21.90 17.81
C HIS A 249 11.65 21.03 17.12
N PHE A 250 11.23 19.95 17.77
CA PHE A 250 10.29 19.00 17.18
C PHE A 250 9.26 18.49 18.17
N ASP A 251 8.01 18.38 17.72
CA ASP A 251 7.03 17.46 18.29
C ASP A 251 7.43 16.02 17.86
N GLY A 252 7.25 15.05 18.76
CA GLY A 252 7.41 13.64 18.42
C GLY A 252 6.45 13.21 17.30
N ALA A 253 5.27 13.82 17.23
CA ALA A 253 4.31 13.57 16.15
C ALA A 253 4.65 14.36 14.88
N ILE A 254 4.48 13.70 13.73
CA ILE A 254 4.42 14.32 12.40
C ILE A 254 2.95 14.34 11.99
N GLN A 255 2.50 15.47 11.43
CA GLN A 255 1.16 15.57 10.84
C GLN A 255 1.32 15.70 9.31
N PRO A 256 1.31 14.57 8.57
CA PRO A 256 1.46 14.61 7.12
C PRO A 256 0.34 15.41 6.45
N GLY A 257 0.71 16.27 5.51
CA GLY A 257 -0.20 17.10 4.74
C GLY A 257 -0.56 16.50 3.37
N GLU A 258 -1.48 17.16 2.68
CA GLU A 258 -1.80 16.84 1.30
C GLU A 258 -0.57 17.04 0.39
N GLY A 259 -0.38 16.14 -0.58
CA GLY A 259 0.74 16.21 -1.53
C GLY A 259 2.10 15.80 -0.96
N TRP A 260 2.15 15.30 0.27
CA TRP A 260 3.37 14.72 0.84
C TRP A 260 3.70 13.39 0.17
N SER A 261 4.99 13.05 0.13
CA SER A 261 5.51 11.88 -0.57
C SER A 261 6.68 11.28 0.20
N ALA A 262 7.13 10.08 -0.17
CA ALA A 262 8.34 9.49 0.37
C ALA A 262 9.16 8.83 -0.72
N ASP A 263 10.47 8.89 -0.57
CA ASP A 263 11.43 8.26 -1.48
C ASP A 263 12.76 7.97 -0.76
N TRP A 264 13.65 7.20 -1.38
CA TRP A 264 15.01 6.99 -0.88
C TRP A 264 15.94 8.13 -1.33
N LEU A 265 16.90 8.48 -0.47
CA LEU A 265 17.93 9.50 -0.72
C LEU A 265 19.23 8.87 -1.22
N TRP A 266 19.71 7.84 -0.52
CA TRP A 266 20.92 7.11 -0.87
C TRP A 266 20.87 5.66 -0.41
N ALA A 267 21.66 4.81 -1.06
CA ALA A 267 21.84 3.40 -0.70
C ALA A 267 23.30 2.97 -0.88
N SER A 268 23.78 2.02 -0.09
CA SER A 268 25.15 1.49 -0.18
C SER A 268 25.37 0.53 -1.35
N ALA A 269 24.31 0.18 -2.08
CA ALA A 269 24.37 -0.56 -3.33
C ALA A 269 23.10 -0.30 -4.14
N GLU A 270 23.21 -0.42 -5.46
CA GLU A 270 22.08 -0.27 -6.37
C GLU A 270 21.04 -1.37 -6.12
N GLY A 271 19.76 -1.03 -6.19
CA GLY A 271 18.66 -1.99 -6.08
C GLY A 271 18.42 -2.55 -4.68
N LEU A 272 19.05 -2.01 -3.63
CA LEU A 272 18.76 -2.43 -2.25
C LEU A 272 17.30 -2.18 -1.86
N VAL A 273 16.78 -1.01 -2.23
CA VAL A 273 15.39 -0.60 -2.01
C VAL A 273 14.75 -0.09 -3.30
N SER A 274 13.45 -0.35 -3.47
CA SER A 274 12.64 0.12 -4.59
C SER A 274 11.20 0.38 -4.16
N GLY A 275 10.37 0.93 -5.06
CA GLY A 275 8.93 1.09 -4.82
C GLY A 275 8.59 1.90 -3.56
N VAL A 276 9.42 2.88 -3.21
CA VAL A 276 9.19 3.71 -2.03
C VAL A 276 7.98 4.60 -2.27
N SER A 277 7.03 4.58 -1.35
CA SER A 277 5.81 5.38 -1.43
C SER A 277 5.32 5.78 -0.05
N PHE A 278 4.62 6.91 0.04
CA PHE A 278 3.91 7.33 1.23
C PHE A 278 2.41 7.13 1.05
N ASP A 279 1.77 6.37 1.94
CA ASP A 279 0.32 6.28 2.03
C ASP A 279 -0.19 7.29 3.08
N ALA A 280 -0.85 8.34 2.60
CA ALA A 280 -1.40 9.39 3.46
C ALA A 280 -2.57 8.91 4.34
N ALA A 281 -3.32 7.89 3.92
CA ALA A 281 -4.47 7.39 4.69
C ALA A 281 -4.00 6.61 5.93
N SER A 282 -3.02 5.72 5.76
CA SER A 282 -2.42 4.99 6.88
C SER A 282 -1.26 5.73 7.56
N LYS A 283 -0.76 6.81 6.95
CA LYS A 283 0.43 7.59 7.37
C LYS A 283 1.71 6.76 7.42
N ARG A 284 1.88 5.86 6.45
CA ARG A 284 2.99 4.91 6.43
C ARG A 284 3.85 5.09 5.20
N ILE A 285 5.16 4.89 5.39
CA ILE A 285 6.07 4.69 4.27
C ILE A 285 6.10 3.20 3.97
N ARG A 286 5.99 2.85 2.70
CA ARG A 286 6.08 1.49 2.16
C ARG A 286 7.24 1.44 1.17
N PHE A 287 7.96 0.33 1.14
CA PHE A 287 9.05 0.08 0.19
C PHE A 287 9.27 -1.41 -0.03
N GLU A 288 9.97 -1.75 -1.11
CA GLU A 288 10.46 -3.09 -1.40
C GLU A 288 11.95 -3.17 -1.06
N ALA A 289 12.36 -4.26 -0.43
CA ALA A 289 13.74 -4.54 -0.08
C ALA A 289 14.22 -5.79 -0.83
N SER A 290 15.44 -5.74 -1.36
CA SER A 290 16.11 -6.90 -1.95
C SER A 290 16.67 -7.86 -0.88
N ALA A 291 17.20 -9.00 -1.32
CA ALA A 291 17.95 -9.92 -0.45
C ALA A 291 19.40 -9.43 -0.16
N GLY A 292 19.80 -8.29 -0.73
CA GLY A 292 21.13 -7.73 -0.56
C GLY A 292 21.35 -7.23 0.87
N ARG A 293 22.61 -7.22 1.31
CA ARG A 293 23.00 -6.58 2.58
C ARG A 293 23.51 -5.18 2.32
N GLY A 294 23.17 -4.24 3.17
CA GLY A 294 23.61 -2.86 3.04
C GLY A 294 22.78 -1.89 3.86
N ASN A 295 22.79 -0.64 3.41
CA ASN A 295 22.14 0.48 4.06
C ASN A 295 21.41 1.33 3.04
N ALA A 296 20.24 1.83 3.40
CA ALA A 296 19.55 2.86 2.64
C ALA A 296 19.01 3.93 3.60
N VAL A 297 18.86 5.16 3.12
CA VAL A 297 18.15 6.21 3.84
C VAL A 297 16.92 6.60 3.05
N LEU A 298 15.76 6.49 3.68
CA LEU A 298 14.47 6.92 3.16
C LEU A 298 14.06 8.24 3.80
N ALA A 299 13.33 9.08 3.09
CA ALA A 299 12.87 10.36 3.56
C ALA A 299 11.38 10.58 3.28
N LEU A 300 10.73 11.30 4.19
CA LEU A 300 9.41 11.89 4.00
C LEU A 300 9.59 13.32 3.50
N PHE A 301 8.87 13.67 2.45
CA PHE A 301 8.92 14.97 1.80
C PHE A 301 7.57 15.67 1.94
N ASP A 302 7.62 16.98 2.20
CA ASP A 302 6.43 17.83 2.14
C ASP A 302 6.02 18.13 0.69
N SER A 303 4.95 18.89 0.52
CA SER A 303 4.42 19.29 -0.79
C SER A 303 5.37 20.19 -1.60
N GLU A 304 6.39 20.76 -0.96
CA GLU A 304 7.45 21.56 -1.59
C GLU A 304 8.72 20.72 -1.87
N GLN A 305 8.64 19.40 -1.69
CA GLN A 305 9.77 18.46 -1.85
C GLN A 305 10.93 18.71 -0.87
N ARG A 306 10.64 19.29 0.30
CA ARG A 306 11.62 19.43 1.38
C ARG A 306 11.57 18.20 2.28
N VAL A 307 12.72 17.71 2.71
CA VAL A 307 12.81 16.61 3.68
C VAL A 307 12.24 17.07 5.02
N VAL A 308 11.24 16.35 5.50
CA VAL A 308 10.62 16.54 6.83
C VAL A 308 11.34 15.70 7.88
N TRP A 309 11.65 14.45 7.53
CA TRP A 309 12.38 13.50 8.36
C TRP A 309 12.95 12.38 7.49
N SER A 310 13.93 11.66 8.01
CA SER A 310 14.58 10.54 7.34
C SER A 310 14.82 9.38 8.29
N TRP A 311 14.86 8.19 7.72
CA TRP A 311 15.03 6.92 8.41
C TRP A 311 16.10 6.08 7.73
N HIS A 312 16.88 5.36 8.52
CA HIS A 312 17.88 4.41 8.09
C HIS A 312 17.25 3.00 8.00
N ILE A 313 17.36 2.39 6.82
CA ILE A 313 17.04 0.97 6.61
C ILE A 313 18.35 0.20 6.62
N TRP A 314 18.52 -0.65 7.63
CA TRP A 314 19.70 -1.48 7.84
C TRP A 314 19.42 -2.91 7.41
N MET A 315 19.97 -3.28 6.26
CA MET A 315 19.73 -4.57 5.61
C MET A 315 20.83 -5.57 6.00
N THR A 316 20.55 -6.39 7.01
CA THR A 316 21.50 -7.33 7.63
C THR A 316 20.74 -8.47 8.31
N GLU A 317 21.39 -9.60 8.56
CA GLU A 317 20.90 -10.60 9.51
C GLU A 317 20.77 -9.98 10.91
N ASP A 318 19.87 -10.54 11.73
CA ASP A 318 19.52 -10.03 13.05
C ASP A 318 20.76 -9.86 13.96
N PRO A 319 21.19 -8.60 14.24
CA PRO A 319 22.36 -8.34 15.08
C PRO A 319 22.12 -8.63 16.57
N SER A 320 20.87 -8.96 16.95
CA SER A 320 20.52 -9.38 18.31
C SER A 320 20.71 -10.87 18.58
N ALA A 321 20.99 -11.67 17.54
CA ALA A 321 21.21 -13.10 17.70
C ALA A 321 22.41 -13.43 18.61
N HIS A 322 23.40 -12.53 18.70
CA HIS A 322 24.65 -12.72 19.43
C HIS A 322 25.08 -11.49 20.25
N LEU A 323 24.26 -11.11 21.24
CA LEU A 323 24.55 -9.96 22.10
C LEU A 323 25.90 -10.08 22.83
N ILE A 324 26.58 -8.94 22.99
CA ILE A 324 27.87 -8.83 23.67
C ILE A 324 27.68 -8.13 25.01
N GLU A 325 28.11 -8.77 26.10
CA GLU A 325 28.04 -8.18 27.43
C GLU A 325 29.00 -6.99 27.59
N GLY A 326 28.57 -5.98 28.34
CA GLY A 326 29.37 -4.85 28.80
C GLY A 326 30.20 -5.22 30.04
N SER A 327 30.41 -4.24 30.91
CA SER A 327 31.05 -4.45 32.23
C SER A 327 30.16 -5.26 33.19
N SER A 328 28.85 -5.33 32.91
CA SER A 328 27.81 -5.99 33.68
C SER A 328 26.84 -6.72 32.72
N PRO A 329 26.23 -7.85 33.11
CA PRO A 329 25.26 -8.60 32.28
C PRO A 329 23.99 -7.82 31.91
N GLU A 330 23.73 -6.69 32.57
CA GLU A 330 22.62 -5.79 32.21
C GLU A 330 22.90 -4.97 30.95
N TYR A 331 24.17 -4.78 30.62
CA TYR A 331 24.62 -4.05 29.45
C TYR A 331 24.84 -5.01 28.29
N LEU A 332 23.93 -5.02 27.31
CA LEU A 332 23.98 -5.95 26.19
C LEU A 332 24.02 -5.20 24.87
N PHE A 333 25.20 -5.19 24.26
CA PHE A 333 25.44 -4.58 22.97
C PHE A 333 24.97 -5.49 21.83
N LEU A 334 24.54 -4.88 20.73
CA LEU A 334 24.47 -5.58 19.44
C LEU A 334 25.86 -6.12 19.07
N ASP A 335 25.88 -7.21 18.30
CA ASP A 335 27.11 -7.89 17.88
C ASP A 335 27.99 -7.05 16.93
N ARG A 336 27.42 -6.01 16.32
CA ARG A 336 28.03 -5.17 15.30
C ARG A 336 27.65 -3.69 15.44
N ASN A 337 28.36 -2.83 14.70
CA ASN A 337 28.06 -1.39 14.67
C ASN A 337 26.78 -1.13 13.86
N VAL A 338 26.06 -0.04 14.14
CA VAL A 338 24.89 0.33 13.32
C VAL A 338 25.32 0.52 11.87
N GLY A 339 24.60 -0.15 10.97
CA GLY A 339 24.87 -0.18 9.55
C GLY A 339 25.96 -1.15 9.09
N ALA A 340 26.55 -1.94 9.99
CA ALA A 340 27.50 -3.00 9.62
C ALA A 340 26.74 -4.23 9.10
N THR A 341 27.27 -4.91 8.09
CA THR A 341 26.65 -6.10 7.48
C THR A 341 27.45 -7.38 7.70
N SER A 342 28.50 -7.29 8.52
CA SER A 342 29.43 -8.35 8.88
C SER A 342 29.94 -8.17 10.31
N THR A 343 30.32 -9.27 10.95
CA THR A 343 31.08 -9.30 12.22
C THR A 343 32.51 -9.83 12.02
N ALA A 344 32.89 -10.12 10.77
CA ALA A 344 34.19 -10.70 10.46
C ALA A 344 35.33 -9.72 10.80
N VAL A 345 36.40 -10.30 11.34
CA VAL A 345 37.65 -9.58 11.61
C VAL A 345 38.27 -9.15 10.28
N ASP A 346 38.80 -7.93 10.23
CA ASP A 346 39.42 -7.34 9.03
C ASP A 346 38.52 -7.35 7.79
N ASP A 347 37.22 -7.18 7.99
CA ASP A 347 36.24 -6.96 6.93
C ASP A 347 35.68 -5.54 7.02
N VAL A 348 35.72 -4.80 5.91
CA VAL A 348 35.20 -3.42 5.85
C VAL A 348 33.69 -3.37 6.10
N ALA A 349 32.96 -4.43 5.75
CA ALA A 349 31.53 -4.56 6.03
C ALA A 349 31.21 -4.57 7.54
N SER A 350 32.20 -4.77 8.42
CA SER A 350 32.02 -4.71 9.87
C SER A 350 32.03 -3.30 10.45
N PHE A 351 32.44 -2.28 9.67
CA PHE A 351 32.72 -0.95 10.21
C PHE A 351 31.45 -0.18 10.56
N GLY A 352 30.36 -0.40 9.82
CA GLY A 352 29.09 0.33 9.97
C GLY A 352 29.16 1.78 9.50
N LEU A 353 28.19 2.59 9.94
CA LEU A 353 28.03 3.98 9.52
C LEU A 353 28.52 4.96 10.60
N PHE A 354 28.86 6.17 10.19
CA PHE A 354 29.26 7.26 11.08
C PHE A 354 28.12 8.21 11.36
N TYR A 355 28.12 8.78 12.57
CA TYR A 355 27.14 9.74 13.04
C TYR A 355 27.89 10.90 13.71
N GLN A 356 27.40 12.12 13.52
CA GLN A 356 27.79 13.24 14.38
C GLN A 356 27.01 13.14 15.68
N TRP A 357 27.62 13.54 16.80
CA TRP A 357 27.01 13.35 18.11
C TRP A 357 25.63 14.03 18.19
N GLY A 358 24.61 13.32 18.70
CA GLY A 358 23.24 13.83 18.83
C GLY A 358 22.40 13.82 17.54
N ARG A 359 22.96 13.45 16.38
CA ARG A 359 22.19 13.34 15.12
C ARG A 359 21.70 11.91 14.88
N LYS A 360 20.55 11.80 14.22
CA LYS A 360 19.99 10.52 13.74
C LYS A 360 20.56 10.05 12.40
N ASP A 361 21.09 10.97 11.60
CA ASP A 361 21.39 10.72 10.19
C ASP A 361 22.76 10.07 9.98
N PRO A 362 22.82 8.94 9.26
CA PRO A 362 24.07 8.25 9.01
C PRO A 362 24.87 8.84 7.85
N PHE A 363 26.19 8.78 7.98
CA PHE A 363 27.17 9.06 6.95
C PHE A 363 27.94 7.79 6.61
N ILE A 364 28.18 7.59 5.31
CA ILE A 364 28.96 6.44 4.83
C ILE A 364 30.37 6.42 5.43
N ALA A 365 30.88 5.22 5.71
CA ALA A 365 32.23 5.02 6.21
C ALA A 365 33.26 4.87 5.08
N THR A 366 34.39 4.24 5.40
CA THR A 366 35.45 3.86 4.45
C THR A 366 35.03 2.68 3.57
N SER A 367 35.62 2.56 2.38
CA SER A 367 35.59 1.34 1.56
C SER A 367 36.86 0.49 1.69
N GLN A 368 37.80 0.91 2.54
CA GLN A 368 39.10 0.26 2.75
C GLN A 368 39.38 -0.01 4.23
N LEU A 369 40.10 -1.09 4.53
CA LEU A 369 40.43 -1.50 5.90
C LEU A 369 41.44 -0.58 6.61
N ALA A 370 42.26 0.15 5.84
CA ALA A 370 43.20 1.13 6.34
C ALA A 370 43.50 2.19 5.27
N ASN A 371 43.87 3.40 5.70
CA ASN A 371 44.39 4.41 4.78
C ASN A 371 45.83 4.02 4.33
N PRO A 372 46.17 4.10 3.02
CA PRO A 372 47.44 3.62 2.46
C PRO A 372 48.73 4.07 3.19
N ASP A 373 48.74 5.28 3.78
CA ASP A 373 49.89 5.82 4.52
C ASP A 373 49.56 6.16 6.00
N GLY A 374 48.29 5.97 6.39
CA GLY A 374 47.69 6.52 7.62
C GLY A 374 48.01 7.98 7.92
N ALA A 375 48.31 8.77 6.89
CA ALA A 375 48.08 10.19 6.87
C ALA A 375 46.57 10.46 6.77
N ALA A 376 46.12 11.62 7.25
CA ALA A 376 44.84 12.15 6.84
C ALA A 376 44.83 12.21 5.30
N ILE A 377 43.67 11.96 4.68
CA ILE A 377 43.47 12.27 3.25
C ILE A 377 43.95 13.74 3.01
N PRO A 378 44.35 14.19 1.82
CA PRO A 378 44.72 15.60 1.56
C PRO A 378 43.56 16.61 1.67
N ASP A 379 43.81 17.83 2.17
CA ASP A 379 42.80 18.89 2.36
C ASP A 379 41.92 19.15 1.13
N GLY A 380 40.61 19.37 1.34
CA GLY A 380 39.63 19.68 0.28
C GLY A 380 38.77 18.49 -0.21
N GLU A 381 39.02 17.28 0.30
CA GLU A 381 38.43 16.04 -0.23
C GLU A 381 37.37 15.38 0.71
N ALA A 382 36.40 16.15 1.20
CA ALA A 382 35.32 15.58 2.03
C ALA A 382 34.55 14.50 1.25
N PHE A 383 34.27 13.36 1.89
CA PHE A 383 33.61 12.20 1.27
C PHE A 383 34.29 11.59 0.02
N GLN A 384 35.45 12.07 -0.45
CA GLN A 384 36.09 11.57 -1.67
C GLN A 384 36.50 10.09 -1.60
N SER A 385 37.05 9.64 -0.47
CA SER A 385 37.35 8.21 -0.25
C SER A 385 36.11 7.32 -0.03
N ALA A 386 34.93 7.94 0.12
CA ALA A 386 33.64 7.26 0.15
C ALA A 386 32.92 7.28 -1.21
N ILE A 387 33.43 8.07 -2.17
CA ILE A 387 32.85 8.25 -3.51
C ILE A 387 33.48 7.29 -4.53
N GLU A 388 34.61 6.66 -4.21
CA GLU A 388 35.17 5.57 -5.02
C GLU A 388 34.38 4.25 -4.81
N GLY A 389 33.17 4.21 -5.39
CA GLY A 389 32.53 2.96 -5.85
C GLY A 389 31.47 2.30 -4.97
N THR A 390 31.00 2.89 -3.85
CA THR A 390 30.19 2.12 -2.86
C THR A 390 28.87 2.77 -2.39
N CYS A 391 28.44 3.90 -2.95
CA CYS A 391 27.16 4.52 -2.60
C CYS A 391 26.44 5.02 -3.85
N VAL A 392 25.12 4.82 -3.91
CA VAL A 392 24.22 5.26 -4.98
C VAL A 392 23.33 6.36 -4.40
N PHE A 393 23.11 7.41 -5.18
CA PHE A 393 22.25 8.54 -4.81
C PHE A 393 21.01 8.57 -5.68
N ASN A 394 19.87 8.93 -5.10
CA ASN A 394 18.68 9.22 -5.88
C ASN A 394 18.84 10.62 -6.49
N ALA A 395 19.20 10.65 -7.78
CA ALA A 395 19.44 11.89 -8.51
C ALA A 395 18.22 12.82 -8.61
N ALA A 396 17.02 12.33 -8.30
CA ALA A 396 15.83 13.17 -8.22
C ALA A 396 15.84 14.10 -6.98
N HIS A 397 16.51 13.70 -5.89
CA HIS A 397 16.43 14.39 -4.60
C HIS A 397 17.76 14.93 -4.10
N THR A 398 18.89 14.41 -4.59
CA THR A 398 20.22 14.81 -4.10
C THR A 398 21.31 14.66 -5.15
N THR A 399 22.36 15.47 -5.00
CA THR A 399 23.59 15.39 -5.81
C THR A 399 24.72 14.66 -5.08
N GLY A 400 24.49 14.21 -3.85
CA GLY A 400 25.46 13.50 -3.02
C GLY A 400 25.71 14.18 -1.67
N TRP A 401 26.80 13.76 -1.03
CA TRP A 401 27.21 14.31 0.26
C TRP A 401 27.69 15.76 0.12
N SER A 402 27.38 16.59 1.10
CA SER A 402 27.86 17.96 1.17
C SER A 402 28.40 18.27 2.57
N THR A 403 29.12 19.38 2.68
CA THR A 403 29.54 19.94 3.96
C THR A 403 29.08 21.37 4.08
N LEU A 404 28.65 21.76 5.27
CA LEU A 404 28.31 23.15 5.60
C LEU A 404 28.94 23.50 6.94
N ARG A 405 29.30 24.76 7.18
CA ARG A 405 29.80 25.19 8.49
C ARG A 405 28.65 25.50 9.44
N ASN A 406 28.83 25.26 10.73
CA ASN A 406 27.84 25.59 11.75
C ASN A 406 27.55 27.11 11.82
N ASP A 407 28.49 27.96 11.40
CA ASP A 407 28.37 29.42 11.36
C ASP A 407 27.86 29.96 10.01
N ASP A 408 27.42 29.08 9.10
CA ASP A 408 26.87 29.50 7.82
C ASP A 408 25.49 30.15 7.98
N ALA A 409 25.25 31.23 7.22
CA ALA A 409 24.01 32.02 7.31
C ALA A 409 22.75 31.26 6.89
N SER A 410 22.88 30.13 6.19
CA SER A 410 21.76 29.24 5.87
C SER A 410 21.25 28.43 7.06
N ILE A 411 22.04 28.29 8.13
CA ILE A 411 21.59 27.74 9.40
C ILE A 411 21.20 28.90 10.31
N ALA A 412 19.90 29.14 10.47
CA ALA A 412 19.43 30.15 11.40
C ALA A 412 19.88 29.82 12.84
N SER A 413 20.15 30.85 13.65
CA SER A 413 20.55 30.68 15.05
C SER A 413 19.52 29.83 15.80
N GLY A 414 19.99 28.81 16.52
CA GLY A 414 19.14 27.86 17.24
C GLY A 414 18.56 26.75 16.37
N GLN A 415 18.51 26.88 15.04
CA GLN A 415 17.84 25.93 14.14
C GLN A 415 18.79 24.86 13.57
N SER A 416 19.89 24.56 14.27
CA SER A 416 20.86 23.56 13.79
C SER A 416 20.26 22.16 13.70
N VAL A 417 19.43 21.77 14.68
CA VAL A 417 18.77 20.45 14.70
C VAL A 417 17.72 20.37 13.60
N ASP A 418 16.94 21.43 13.39
CA ASP A 418 15.97 21.55 12.29
C ASP A 418 16.66 21.42 10.94
N TYR A 419 17.75 22.17 10.75
CA TYR A 419 18.55 22.14 9.53
C TYR A 419 19.12 20.75 9.29
N ALA A 420 19.73 20.13 10.31
CA ALA A 420 20.31 18.80 10.21
C ALA A 420 19.28 17.73 9.82
N ALA A 421 18.05 17.80 10.36
CA ALA A 421 16.97 16.87 10.05
C ALA A 421 16.43 17.04 8.62
N ALA A 422 16.38 18.28 8.12
CA ALA A 422 16.00 18.61 6.74
C ALA A 422 17.12 18.38 5.72
N HIS A 423 18.37 18.23 6.17
CA HIS A 423 19.55 18.03 5.32
C HIS A 423 20.37 16.81 5.80
N PRO A 424 19.80 15.59 5.74
CA PRO A 424 20.44 14.39 6.28
C PRO A 424 21.75 14.02 5.58
N MET A 425 22.02 14.59 4.40
CA MET A 425 23.24 14.39 3.62
C MET A 425 24.29 15.49 3.80
N THR A 426 24.00 16.51 4.61
CA THR A 426 24.93 17.59 4.91
C THR A 426 25.68 17.27 6.19
N PHE A 427 27.00 17.14 6.10
CA PHE A 427 27.88 17.04 7.26
C PHE A 427 28.20 18.44 7.79
N ILE A 428 27.77 18.75 9.01
CA ILE A 428 27.90 20.11 9.54
C ILE A 428 29.24 20.24 10.29
N THR A 429 30.16 20.95 9.66
CA THR A 429 31.54 21.19 10.10
C THR A 429 31.61 22.30 11.14
N TYR A 430 32.59 22.21 12.05
CA TYR A 430 32.84 23.32 12.97
C TYR A 430 33.48 24.47 12.21
N GLY A 431 32.83 25.63 12.27
CA GLY A 431 33.31 26.85 11.68
C GLY A 431 33.82 27.86 12.69
N ALA A 432 32.93 28.25 13.60
CA ALA A 432 33.22 29.15 14.69
C ALA A 432 32.36 28.78 15.89
N GLN A 433 32.79 29.22 17.06
CA GLN A 433 31.93 29.18 18.24
C GLN A 433 30.84 30.24 18.06
N VAL A 434 29.59 29.80 17.99
CA VAL A 434 28.40 30.66 17.97
C VAL A 434 27.73 30.56 19.34
N ALA A 435 27.42 31.70 19.96
CA ALA A 435 26.94 31.77 21.34
C ALA A 435 27.82 30.91 22.30
N SER A 436 27.21 30.09 23.14
CA SER A 436 27.89 29.16 24.05
C SER A 436 28.09 27.75 23.48
N SER A 437 27.87 27.51 22.17
CA SER A 437 27.99 26.17 21.54
C SER A 437 29.23 25.38 21.93
N GLY A 438 30.38 26.05 22.07
CA GLY A 438 31.67 25.45 22.38
C GLY A 438 32.52 25.22 21.13
N VAL A 439 33.82 25.01 21.34
CA VAL A 439 34.76 24.75 20.24
C VAL A 439 34.60 23.31 19.76
N GLY A 440 34.31 23.12 18.47
CA GLY A 440 34.15 21.81 17.85
C GLY A 440 32.71 21.29 17.75
N ALA A 441 31.71 22.11 18.11
CA ALA A 441 30.31 21.78 17.95
C ALA A 441 29.85 21.88 16.48
N TRP A 442 28.90 21.03 16.07
CA TRP A 442 28.24 21.17 14.77
C TRP A 442 27.00 22.08 14.81
N PHE A 443 26.53 22.42 16.00
CA PHE A 443 25.39 23.32 16.20
C PHE A 443 25.84 24.76 16.47
N ASN A 444 24.90 25.69 16.36
CA ASN A 444 25.13 27.14 16.33
C ASN A 444 24.42 27.91 17.46
N ASP A 445 24.15 27.25 18.59
CA ASP A 445 23.48 27.85 19.75
C ASP A 445 23.98 27.22 21.06
N ASP A 446 23.38 27.61 22.19
CA ASP A 446 23.70 27.09 23.52
C ASP A 446 23.60 25.56 23.59
N ASN A 447 24.71 24.90 23.91
CA ASN A 447 24.81 23.44 23.96
C ASN A 447 23.87 22.79 24.98
N VAL A 448 23.41 23.51 26.00
CA VAL A 448 22.50 22.98 27.02
C VAL A 448 21.24 22.46 26.36
N GLN A 449 20.81 23.08 25.26
CA GLN A 449 19.65 22.66 24.47
C GLN A 449 19.87 21.32 23.75
N TYR A 450 21.12 20.96 23.48
CA TYR A 450 21.50 19.80 22.67
C TYR A 450 22.14 18.66 23.49
N ALA A 451 22.43 18.88 24.78
CA ALA A 451 23.23 17.97 25.61
C ALA A 451 22.60 16.58 25.84
N GLU A 452 21.29 16.45 25.65
CA GLU A 452 20.54 15.20 25.84
C GLU A 452 19.89 14.73 24.53
N LEU A 453 20.40 15.14 23.36
CA LEU A 453 19.84 14.70 22.07
C LEU A 453 19.74 13.18 21.95
N TRP A 454 20.66 12.40 22.52
CA TRP A 454 20.57 10.93 22.62
C TRP A 454 20.11 10.42 24.01
N GLY A 455 19.65 11.32 24.88
CA GLY A 455 18.85 11.04 26.08
C GLY A 455 19.62 10.58 27.31
N TYR A 456 20.92 10.89 27.40
CA TYR A 456 21.67 10.69 28.63
C TYR A 456 21.55 11.91 29.55
N ASP A 457 20.80 11.77 30.63
CA ASP A 457 20.75 12.74 31.72
C ASP A 457 21.94 12.49 32.66
N PHE A 458 22.93 13.38 32.59
CA PHE A 458 24.15 13.26 33.38
C PHE A 458 23.90 13.36 34.90
N MET A 459 22.91 14.15 35.32
CA MET A 459 22.63 14.40 36.73
C MET A 459 21.86 13.26 37.37
N LYS A 460 20.90 12.70 36.64
CA LYS A 460 20.11 11.54 37.09
C LYS A 460 20.82 10.21 36.82
N ARG A 461 21.90 10.22 36.00
CA ARG A 461 22.60 9.03 35.50
C ARG A 461 21.61 8.04 34.89
N ASN A 462 20.75 8.56 34.03
CA ASN A 462 19.74 7.80 33.31
C ASN A 462 19.98 7.95 31.80
N ASN A 463 19.69 6.89 31.04
CA ASN A 463 19.83 6.87 29.60
C ASN A 463 18.52 6.43 28.95
N GLN A 464 17.81 7.37 28.31
CA GLN A 464 16.55 7.13 27.62
C GLN A 464 16.74 7.23 26.11
N LYS A 465 16.10 6.34 25.33
CA LYS A 465 16.04 6.51 23.88
C LYS A 465 15.19 7.75 23.52
N THR A 466 15.69 8.58 22.62
CA THR A 466 14.99 9.80 22.15
C THR A 466 14.65 9.71 20.67
N MET A 467 13.92 10.71 20.17
CA MET A 467 13.62 10.84 18.75
C MET A 467 14.86 11.06 17.87
N PHE A 468 16.04 11.37 18.42
CA PHE A 468 17.27 11.54 17.64
C PHE A 468 18.23 10.33 17.75
N ASP A 469 17.88 9.35 18.57
CA ASP A 469 18.65 8.12 18.74
C ASP A 469 18.62 7.29 17.42
N PRO A 470 19.78 6.96 16.83
CA PRO A 470 19.86 6.25 15.55
C PRO A 470 19.73 4.72 15.66
N CYS A 471 19.53 4.16 16.85
CA CYS A 471 19.43 2.72 17.02
C CYS A 471 18.07 2.16 16.60
N PRO A 472 17.98 0.87 16.24
CA PRO A 472 16.70 0.21 15.93
C PRO A 472 15.78 0.09 17.16
N PRO A 473 14.50 -0.30 16.97
CA PRO A 473 13.58 -0.52 18.09
C PRO A 473 14.13 -1.53 19.11
N GLY A 474 14.00 -1.24 20.41
CA GLY A 474 14.50 -2.07 21.50
C GLY A 474 15.99 -1.84 21.83
N TYR A 475 16.66 -0.95 21.11
CA TYR A 475 18.06 -0.60 21.30
C TYR A 475 18.25 0.93 21.30
N LYS A 476 19.26 1.39 22.03
CA LYS A 476 19.62 2.82 22.16
C LYS A 476 21.13 3.02 22.08
N VAL A 477 21.55 4.27 21.89
CA VAL A 477 22.95 4.66 22.03
C VAL A 477 23.38 4.35 23.48
N PRO A 478 24.54 3.71 23.69
CA PRO A 478 24.99 3.41 25.03
C PRO A 478 25.16 4.69 25.85
N GLY A 479 24.88 4.60 27.14
CA GLY A 479 25.18 5.66 28.08
C GLY A 479 26.70 5.82 28.23
N TRP A 480 27.14 6.43 29.32
CA TRP A 480 28.56 6.69 29.50
C TRP A 480 29.40 5.40 29.54
N TYR A 481 30.44 5.30 28.71
CA TYR A 481 31.29 4.09 28.65
C TYR A 481 32.05 3.81 29.95
N GLN A 482 32.26 4.79 30.83
CA GLN A 482 32.78 4.52 32.17
C GLN A 482 31.84 3.68 33.03
N GLU A 483 30.56 3.61 32.67
CA GLU A 483 29.56 2.77 33.33
C GLU A 483 29.40 1.46 32.53
N VAL A 484 29.04 1.57 31.24
CA VAL A 484 28.68 0.40 30.43
C VAL A 484 29.86 -0.50 30.03
N MET A 485 31.08 0.05 30.05
CA MET A 485 32.34 -0.65 29.78
C MET A 485 33.43 -0.18 30.76
N ALA A 486 33.10 -0.19 32.05
CA ALA A 486 33.96 0.27 33.15
C ALA A 486 35.33 -0.42 33.21
N ASP A 487 35.42 -1.69 32.81
CA ASP A 487 36.63 -2.51 32.77
C ASP A 487 37.39 -2.42 31.44
N ALA A 488 36.94 -1.59 30.48
CA ALA A 488 37.61 -1.45 29.18
C ALA A 488 38.99 -0.80 29.32
N ASP A 489 40.01 -1.60 29.04
CA ASP A 489 41.40 -1.20 28.95
C ASP A 489 42.12 -2.03 27.86
N LYS A 490 43.44 -1.91 27.75
CA LYS A 490 44.23 -2.63 26.75
C LYS A 490 44.27 -4.15 26.93
N THR A 491 43.97 -4.64 28.11
CA THR A 491 43.96 -6.07 28.46
C THR A 491 42.59 -6.67 28.18
N THR A 492 41.50 -5.97 28.51
CA THR A 492 40.13 -6.44 28.28
C THR A 492 39.65 -6.20 26.84
N MET A 493 40.14 -5.15 26.19
CA MET A 493 40.03 -4.92 24.75
C MET A 493 41.30 -5.42 24.05
N ALA A 494 41.37 -6.74 23.84
CA ALA A 494 42.50 -7.39 23.20
C ALA A 494 42.61 -6.97 21.73
N ALA A 495 43.83 -6.95 21.16
CA ALA A 495 44.02 -6.68 19.74
C ALA A 495 43.39 -7.80 18.88
N ALA A 496 42.79 -7.42 17.76
CA ALA A 496 42.14 -8.34 16.81
C ALA A 496 42.50 -7.96 15.38
N GLY A 497 42.89 -8.96 14.57
CA GLY A 497 43.21 -8.76 13.17
C GLY A 497 44.59 -8.13 12.89
N GLU A 498 44.78 -7.71 11.65
CA GLU A 498 46.00 -7.06 11.15
C GLU A 498 46.05 -5.55 11.48
N HIS A 499 44.89 -4.98 11.82
CA HIS A 499 44.72 -3.57 12.17
C HIS A 499 44.58 -3.35 13.68
N GLN A 500 44.44 -2.10 14.12
CA GLN A 500 44.31 -1.77 15.55
C GLN A 500 42.89 -2.06 16.10
N SER A 501 42.13 -2.93 15.44
CA SER A 501 40.82 -3.40 15.87
C SER A 501 40.95 -4.21 17.17
N ARG A 502 39.81 -4.41 17.84
CA ARG A 502 39.77 -5.01 19.18
C ARG A 502 38.73 -6.10 19.28
N THR A 503 38.92 -7.00 20.23
CA THR A 503 37.88 -7.90 20.73
C THR A 503 37.61 -7.57 22.19
N TYR A 504 36.34 -7.46 22.54
CA TYR A 504 35.89 -7.25 23.92
C TYR A 504 34.75 -8.21 24.22
N LYS A 505 34.91 -9.02 25.27
CA LYS A 505 33.96 -10.08 25.69
C LYS A 505 33.47 -10.97 24.52
N GLY A 506 34.37 -11.27 23.58
CA GLY A 506 34.09 -12.10 22.38
C GLY A 506 33.54 -11.35 21.17
N GLY A 507 33.08 -10.10 21.33
CA GLY A 507 32.61 -9.26 20.21
C GLY A 507 33.76 -8.55 19.49
N TYR A 508 33.67 -8.41 18.16
CA TYR A 508 34.65 -7.68 17.35
C TYR A 508 34.31 -6.19 17.24
N TRP A 509 35.30 -5.34 17.50
CA TRP A 509 35.22 -3.88 17.50
C TRP A 509 36.25 -3.33 16.50
N PRO A 510 35.85 -3.01 15.26
CA PRO A 510 36.78 -2.57 14.22
C PRO A 510 37.50 -1.27 14.59
N ALA A 511 38.70 -1.04 14.07
CA ALA A 511 39.39 0.25 14.07
C ALA A 511 39.05 1.03 12.79
N GLN A 512 37.82 1.49 12.73
CA GLN A 512 37.19 2.10 11.57
C GLN A 512 37.59 3.56 11.29
N GLY A 513 38.35 4.17 12.20
CA GLY A 513 38.70 5.59 12.12
C GLY A 513 37.51 6.50 12.44
N TYR A 514 37.54 7.71 11.91
CA TYR A 514 36.50 8.71 12.11
C TYR A 514 36.50 9.74 10.97
N ARG A 515 35.39 10.47 10.82
CA ARG A 515 35.35 11.68 9.99
C ARG A 515 35.72 12.88 10.82
N MET A 516 36.71 13.65 10.37
CA MET A 516 37.12 14.90 11.01
C MET A 516 36.01 15.95 10.89
N ASP A 517 36.15 17.05 11.61
CA ASP A 517 35.25 18.21 11.57
C ASP A 517 35.21 18.93 10.22
N SER A 518 35.99 18.48 9.23
CA SER A 518 35.94 18.89 7.81
C SER A 518 35.21 17.87 6.91
N GLY A 519 34.59 16.83 7.47
CA GLY A 519 33.91 15.75 6.73
C GLY A 519 34.84 14.68 6.13
N ARG A 520 36.15 14.82 6.38
CA ARG A 520 37.22 14.01 5.78
C ARG A 520 37.50 12.77 6.62
N LEU A 521 37.72 11.63 5.97
CA LEU A 521 38.00 10.38 6.67
C LEU A 521 39.46 10.32 7.14
N SER A 522 39.68 9.87 8.37
CA SER A 522 41.01 9.80 8.97
C SER A 522 41.18 8.54 9.82
N ASN A 523 42.43 8.11 9.97
CA ASN A 523 42.84 7.12 10.97
C ASN A 523 42.19 5.72 10.85
N VAL A 524 41.73 5.37 9.65
CA VAL A 524 41.19 4.05 9.34
C VAL A 524 42.26 2.97 9.54
N GLY A 525 41.89 1.87 10.18
CA GLY A 525 42.77 0.76 10.58
C GLY A 525 43.62 1.05 11.82
N ARG A 526 43.54 2.27 12.38
CA ARG A 526 44.38 2.72 13.50
C ARG A 526 43.59 3.12 14.74
N TYR A 527 42.38 3.64 14.59
CA TYR A 527 41.62 4.16 15.72
C TYR A 527 40.21 3.60 15.73
N GLY A 528 39.70 3.30 16.93
CA GLY A 528 38.27 3.07 17.15
C GLY A 528 37.64 4.27 17.83
N TYR A 529 36.55 4.79 17.28
CA TYR A 529 35.80 5.94 17.78
C TYR A 529 34.33 5.57 17.92
N TYR A 530 33.86 5.49 19.17
CA TYR A 530 32.54 4.96 19.49
C TYR A 530 31.79 5.89 20.42
N TRP A 531 30.78 6.56 19.89
CA TRP A 531 29.98 7.50 20.66
C TRP A 531 29.21 6.85 21.80
N SER A 532 29.08 7.62 22.88
CA SER A 532 28.04 7.43 23.89
C SER A 532 27.00 8.55 23.79
N ALA A 533 25.82 8.30 24.36
CA ALA A 533 24.77 9.29 24.55
C ALA A 533 25.16 10.40 25.54
N CYS A 534 26.26 10.22 26.28
CA CYS A 534 26.73 11.16 27.27
C CYS A 534 27.53 12.32 26.63
N SER A 535 27.20 13.55 27.02
CA SER A 535 27.96 14.75 26.68
C SER A 535 28.74 15.29 27.90
N TYR A 536 29.82 16.02 27.61
CA TYR A 536 30.70 16.67 28.56
C TYR A 536 30.01 17.93 29.10
N ASN A 537 29.62 17.83 30.38
CA ASN A 537 29.54 18.93 31.31
C ASN A 537 28.37 19.93 31.16
N HIS A 538 27.15 19.40 31.25
CA HIS A 538 25.89 20.17 31.36
C HIS A 538 25.89 21.31 32.41
N ASN A 539 26.70 21.22 33.49
CA ASN A 539 26.61 22.12 34.66
C ASN A 539 27.85 22.99 34.95
N TYR A 540 28.94 22.87 34.19
CA TYR A 540 30.10 23.77 34.32
C TYR A 540 30.47 24.36 32.95
N PRO A 541 29.72 25.38 32.49
CA PRO A 541 29.86 25.96 31.14
C PRO A 541 31.22 26.61 30.83
N ALA A 542 32.11 26.71 31.82
CA ALA A 542 33.44 27.30 31.67
C ALA A 542 34.50 26.39 30.98
N GLN A 543 34.14 25.18 30.51
CA GLN A 543 35.15 24.15 30.13
C GLN A 543 35.01 23.49 28.73
N ASN A 544 34.31 24.10 27.77
CA ASN A 544 34.13 23.61 26.39
C ASN A 544 33.42 22.24 26.29
N PHE A 545 32.17 22.26 25.81
CA PHE A 545 31.30 21.09 25.65
C PHE A 545 31.80 20.15 24.54
N LYS A 546 31.61 18.85 24.73
CA LYS A 546 32.15 17.74 23.92
C LYS A 546 31.28 16.48 24.07
N GLY A 547 31.27 15.57 23.11
CA GLY A 547 30.68 14.24 23.29
C GLY A 547 31.65 13.26 23.95
N TYR A 548 31.18 12.38 24.83
CA TYR A 548 32.00 11.28 25.36
C TYR A 548 31.96 10.05 24.44
N MET A 549 33.08 9.34 24.40
CA MET A 549 33.23 8.14 23.59
C MET A 549 34.17 7.10 24.20
N LEU A 550 33.97 5.86 23.78
CA LEU A 550 35.00 4.84 23.81
C LEU A 550 35.98 5.10 22.66
N TYR A 551 37.26 5.09 22.98
CA TYR A 551 38.34 5.43 22.07
C TYR A 551 39.53 4.52 22.28
N TRP A 552 40.21 4.14 21.19
CA TRP A 552 41.52 3.51 21.31
C TRP A 552 42.42 3.76 20.11
N TYR A 553 43.70 3.48 20.34
CA TYR A 553 44.76 3.41 19.35
C TYR A 553 45.86 2.44 19.86
N SER A 554 47.00 2.38 19.18
CA SER A 554 48.10 1.46 19.50
C SER A 554 48.56 1.55 20.97
N ARG A 555 48.53 2.74 21.58
CA ARG A 555 49.09 2.95 22.92
C ARG A 555 48.07 3.07 24.04
N ALA A 556 46.78 3.29 23.78
CA ALA A 556 45.78 3.35 24.85
C ALA A 556 44.38 2.90 24.40
N VAL A 557 43.59 2.50 25.39
CA VAL A 557 42.13 2.37 25.34
C VAL A 557 41.60 3.32 26.42
N SER A 558 40.56 4.07 26.11
CA SER A 558 39.89 4.99 27.03
C SER A 558 38.38 4.88 26.85
N ASN A 559 37.67 4.62 27.94
CA ASN A 559 36.21 4.62 28.02
C ASN A 559 35.64 5.98 28.46
N ASN A 560 36.46 7.04 28.44
CA ASN A 560 36.09 8.36 28.95
C ASN A 560 36.69 9.52 28.13
N ASN A 561 36.85 9.32 26.84
CA ASN A 561 37.47 10.32 26.00
C ASN A 561 36.43 11.34 25.53
N ALA A 562 36.70 12.64 25.75
CA ALA A 562 35.84 13.73 25.27
C ALA A 562 36.34 14.22 23.91
N GLN A 563 35.45 14.34 22.92
CA GLN A 563 35.76 14.80 21.56
C GLN A 563 34.74 15.81 21.03
N ASN A 564 35.16 16.57 20.02
CA ASN A 564 34.33 17.57 19.33
C ASN A 564 33.07 16.90 18.75
N GLU A 565 31.86 17.42 18.99
CA GLU A 565 30.63 16.79 18.48
C GLU A 565 30.52 16.82 16.95
N ALA A 566 31.24 17.71 16.26
CA ALA A 566 31.21 17.82 14.80
C ALA A 566 31.92 16.67 14.08
N ILE A 567 32.66 15.79 14.76
CA ILE A 567 33.29 14.63 14.11
C ILE A 567 32.26 13.52 13.87
N GLY A 568 32.50 12.68 12.86
CA GLY A 568 31.71 11.48 12.62
C GLY A 568 32.36 10.25 13.25
N GLY A 569 31.65 9.57 14.14
CA GLY A 569 32.09 8.34 14.81
C GLY A 569 30.98 7.28 14.80
N ASN A 570 31.27 6.06 15.25
CA ASN A 570 30.29 4.97 15.19
C ASN A 570 29.48 4.87 16.46
N ILE A 571 28.40 4.11 16.33
CA ILE A 571 27.55 3.73 17.43
C ILE A 571 27.46 2.20 17.41
N ARG A 572 27.62 1.60 18.59
CA ARG A 572 27.24 0.21 18.84
C ARG A 572 26.12 0.23 19.87
N CYS A 573 24.91 -0.03 19.42
CA CYS A 573 23.73 0.10 20.27
C CYS A 573 23.73 -0.92 21.39
N ILE A 574 23.12 -0.53 22.50
CA ILE A 574 22.87 -1.36 23.67
C ILE A 574 21.36 -1.59 23.80
N ARG A 575 20.95 -2.72 24.35
CA ARG A 575 19.53 -3.01 24.63
C ARG A 575 18.96 -1.94 25.57
N GLU A 576 17.73 -1.51 25.30
CA GLU A 576 17.04 -0.44 26.05
C GLU A 576 16.85 -0.72 27.54
#